data_AF-A0A6M3LSQ8-F1
#
_entry.id   AF-A0A6M3LSQ8-F1
#
_cell.length_a   1.000
_cell.length_b   1.000
_cell.length_c   1.000
_cell.angle_alpha   90.00
_cell.angle_beta   90.00
_cell.angle_gamma   90.00
#
_symmetry.space_group_name_H-M   'P 1'
#
loop_
_entity.id
_entity.type
_entity.pdbx_description
1 polymer ?
#
loop_
_entity_poly.entity_id
_entity_poly.type
_entity_poly.pdbx_seq_one_letter_code
_entity_poly.pdbx_strand_id
1 'polypeptide(L)' 'MRSMKNKNKKLKQVEIARLAGVSESFLSEIISNKKRPSWATAIKLSKATKTPIDLWMGGTTKKIRKHIG' A
#
# COMPACT_ATOMS: atom_id res chain seq x y z
N MET A 1 -0.26 -29.36 5.46
CA MET A 1 0.08 -27.93 5.40
C MET A 1 -1.18 -27.08 5.64
N ARG A 2 -1.41 -26.61 6.86
CA ARG A 2 -2.40 -25.56 7.15
C ARG A 2 -1.68 -24.51 7.98
N SER A 3 -1.01 -23.57 7.29
CA SER A 3 -0.32 -22.48 7.97
C SER A 3 -1.38 -21.57 8.59
N MET A 4 -1.37 -21.51 9.92
CA MET A 4 -2.29 -20.74 10.75
C MET A 4 -2.38 -19.28 10.30
N LYS A 5 -3.61 -18.77 10.29
CA LYS A 5 -3.98 -17.36 10.05
C LYS A 5 -3.20 -16.44 11.00
N ASN A 6 -2.19 -15.75 10.46
CA ASN A 6 -1.43 -14.76 11.20
C ASN A 6 -2.24 -13.45 11.26
N LYS A 7 -3.06 -13.29 12.31
CA LYS A 7 -4.02 -12.18 12.47
C LYS A 7 -3.38 -10.77 12.53
N ASN A 8 -2.04 -10.66 12.62
CA ASN A 8 -1.30 -9.39 12.71
C ASN A 8 -0.12 -9.27 11.71
N LYS A 9 -0.18 -9.88 10.51
CA LYS A 9 0.93 -9.77 9.55
C LYS A 9 0.84 -8.44 8.78
N LYS A 10 1.75 -7.51 9.09
CA LYS A 10 2.04 -6.33 8.24
C LYS A 10 2.38 -6.82 6.83
N LEU A 11 1.71 -6.26 5.82
CA LEU A 11 1.91 -6.68 4.43
C LEU A 11 3.25 -6.15 3.93
N LYS A 12 4.07 -7.03 3.36
CA LYS A 12 5.30 -6.60 2.66
C LYS A 12 4.91 -5.77 1.43
N GLN A 13 5.71 -4.77 1.07
CA GLN A 13 5.44 -3.87 -0.06
C GLN A 13 5.17 -4.63 -1.38
N VAL A 14 5.93 -5.69 -1.65
CA VAL A 14 5.71 -6.62 -2.77
C VAL A 14 4.27 -7.14 -2.82
N GLU A 15 3.71 -7.54 -1.67
CA GLU A 15 2.36 -8.10 -1.60
C GLU A 15 1.30 -7.03 -1.78
N ILE A 16 1.53 -5.82 -1.25
CA ILE A 16 0.64 -4.67 -1.48
C ILE A 16 0.60 -4.32 -2.97
N ALA A 17 1.76 -4.27 -3.62
CA ALA A 17 1.86 -4.01 -5.05
C ALA A 17 1.10 -5.06 -5.87
N ARG A 18 1.30 -6.35 -5.54
CA ARG A 18 0.59 -7.48 -6.15
C ARG A 18 -0.93 -7.36 -5.98
N LEU A 19 -1.41 -7.10 -4.77
CA LEU A 19 -2.85 -6.97 -4.47
C LEU A 19 -3.48 -5.75 -5.15
N ALA A 20 -2.75 -4.65 -5.27
CA ALA A 20 -3.23 -3.45 -5.94
C ALA A 20 -3.07 -3.50 -7.47
N GLY A 21 -2.41 -4.52 -8.02
CA GLY A 21 -2.15 -4.64 -9.46
C GLY A 21 -1.23 -3.54 -9.98
N VAL A 22 -0.19 -3.21 -9.22
CA VAL A 22 0.85 -2.25 -9.60
C VAL A 22 2.25 -2.86 -9.44
N SER A 23 3.26 -2.25 -10.04
CA SER A 23 4.64 -2.69 -9.80
C SER A 23 5.15 -2.25 -8.43
N GLU A 24 6.03 -3.05 -7.83
CA GLU A 24 6.65 -2.72 -6.54
C GLU A 24 7.46 -1.42 -6.60
N SER A 25 8.18 -1.19 -7.70
CA SER A 25 8.96 0.03 -7.93
C SER A 25 8.05 1.26 -7.96
N PHE A 26 6.90 1.18 -8.65
CA PHE A 26 5.94 2.26 -8.67
C PHE A 26 5.33 2.53 -7.29
N LEU A 27 4.99 1.48 -6.54
CA LEU A 27 4.56 1.63 -5.15
C LEU A 27 5.65 2.26 -4.27
N SER A 28 6.93 1.94 -4.51
CA SER A 28 8.07 2.53 -3.80
C SER A 28 8.19 4.03 -4.05
N GLU A 29 8.00 4.45 -5.30
CA GLU A 29 7.98 5.87 -5.69
C GLU A 29 6.82 6.62 -5.03
N ILE A 30 5.64 5.99 -4.93
CA ILE A 30 4.48 6.55 -4.21
C ILE A 30 4.78 6.69 -2.72
N ILE A 31 5.25 5.63 -2.06
CA ILE A 31 5.55 5.64 -0.63
C ILE A 31 6.63 6.68 -0.32
N SER A 32 7.64 6.81 -1.17
CA SER A 32 8.72 7.79 -1.04
C SER A 32 8.33 9.20 -1.48
N ASN A 33 7.06 9.42 -1.82
CA ASN A 33 6.50 10.70 -2.27
C ASN A 33 7.18 11.28 -3.53
N LYS A 34 7.87 10.42 -4.32
CA LYS A 34 8.49 10.77 -5.60
C LYS A 34 7.46 10.85 -6.73
N LYS A 35 6.39 10.07 -6.64
CA LYS A 35 5.24 10.12 -7.56
C LYS A 35 3.95 10.17 -6.79
N ARG A 36 2.98 10.90 -7.34
CA ARG A 36 1.60 10.86 -6.85
C ARG A 36 0.82 9.80 -7.64
N PRO A 37 0.06 8.92 -6.98
CA PRO A 37 -0.82 8.00 -7.69
C PRO A 37 -1.96 8.78 -8.35
N SER A 38 -2.53 8.21 -9.41
CA SER A 38 -3.85 8.66 -9.88
C SER A 38 -4.93 8.28 -8.86
N TRP A 39 -6.10 8.89 -8.98
CA TRP A 39 -7.27 8.54 -8.16
C TRP A 39 -7.60 7.05 -8.22
N ALA A 40 -7.59 6.47 -9.43
CA ALA A 40 -7.84 5.05 -9.65
C ALA A 40 -6.79 4.16 -8.94
N THR A 41 -5.51 4.55 -8.98
CA THR A 41 -4.44 3.84 -8.27
C THR A 41 -4.60 3.95 -6.74
N ALA A 42 -4.96 5.13 -6.23
CA ALA A 42 -5.22 5.33 -4.80
C ALA A 42 -6.38 4.44 -4.31
N ILE A 43 -7.45 4.27 -5.10
CA ILE A 43 -8.54 3.33 -4.79
C ILE A 43 -8.01 1.89 -4.69
N LYS A 44 -7.19 1.45 -5.65
CA LYS A 44 -6.62 0.10 -5.65
C LYS A 44 -5.77 -0.16 -4.41
N LEU A 45 -4.91 0.80 -4.05
CA LEU A 45 -4.05 0.71 -2.87
C LEU A 45 -4.85 0.76 -1.56
N SER A 46 -5.86 1.62 -1.48
CA SER A 46 -6.80 1.68 -0.36
C SER A 46 -7.49 0.34 -0.13
N LYS A 47 -8.03 -0.29 -1.19
CA LYS A 47 -8.67 -1.61 -1.11
C LYS A 47 -7.68 -2.71 -0.70
N ALA A 48 -6.49 -2.72 -1.29
CA ALA A 48 -5.45 -3.72 -1.01
C ALA A 48 -4.97 -3.67 0.45
N THR A 49 -4.87 -2.48 1.03
CA THR A 49 -4.33 -2.27 2.38
C THR A 49 -5.38 -2.03 3.45
N LYS A 50 -6.66 -1.91 3.07
CA LYS A 50 -7.78 -1.52 3.94
C LYS A 50 -7.52 -0.19 4.66
N THR A 51 -6.94 0.76 3.95
CA THR A 51 -6.63 2.10 4.48
C THR A 51 -7.44 3.19 3.76
N PRO A 52 -7.60 4.38 4.36
CA PRO A 52 -8.28 5.49 3.71
C PRO A 52 -7.61 5.94 2.41
N ILE A 53 -8.38 6.40 1.42
CA ILE A 53 -7.85 6.83 0.12
C ILE A 53 -6.99 8.10 0.20
N ASP A 54 -7.34 9.01 1.10
CA ASP A 54 -6.61 10.25 1.41
C ASP A 54 -5.18 9.98 1.89
N LEU A 55 -4.95 8.81 2.52
CA LEU A 55 -3.61 8.33 2.85
C LEU A 55 -2.71 8.22 1.61
N TRP A 56 -3.25 7.76 0.48
CA TRP A 56 -2.48 7.53 -0.75
C TRP A 56 -2.42 8.75 -1.67
N MET A 57 -3.47 9.59 -1.65
CA MET A 57 -3.51 10.83 -2.44
C MET A 57 -2.61 11.91 -1.84
N GLY A 58 -2.67 12.10 -0.52
CA GLY A 58 -2.05 13.23 0.16
C GLY A 58 -1.10 12.86 1.30
N GLY A 59 -1.06 11.59 1.73
CA GLY A 59 -0.27 11.17 2.87
C GLY A 59 1.24 11.33 2.66
N THR A 60 1.94 11.62 3.75
CA THR A 60 3.41 11.64 3.77
C THR A 60 3.96 10.22 3.87
N THR A 61 5.22 10.02 3.46
CA THR A 61 5.93 8.74 3.60
C THR A 61 5.82 8.16 5.02
N LYS A 62 5.98 8.99 6.04
CA LYS A 62 5.86 8.58 7.45
C LYS A 62 4.45 8.10 7.78
N LYS A 63 3.41 8.80 7.31
CA LYS A 63 2.00 8.42 7.52
C LYS A 63 1.69 7.11 6.81
N ILE A 64 2.10 6.96 5.55
CA ILE A 64 1.87 5.74 4.76
C ILE A 64 2.56 4.54 5.44
N ARG A 65 3.86 4.63 5.75
CA ARG A 65 4.62 3.56 6.40
C ARG A 65 4.04 3.13 7.75
N LYS A 66 3.50 4.05 8.54
CA LYS A 66 2.84 3.73 9.82
C LYS A 66 1.61 2.82 9.65
N HIS A 67 0.91 2.90 8.51
CA HIS A 67 -0.32 2.15 8.28
C HIS A 67 -0.10 0.85 7.52
N ILE A 68 0.96 0.75 6.70
CA ILE A 68 1.22 -0.43 5.87
C ILE A 68 2.32 -1.35 6.42
N GLY A 69 3.21 -0.81 7.28
CA GLY A 69 4.40 -1.49 7.77
C GLY A 69 4.43 -1.66 9.27
#